data_AF-A0A354FH78-F1
#
_entry.id   AF-A0A354FH78-F1
#
_cell.length_a   1.000
_cell.length_b   1.000
_cell.length_c   1.000
_cell.angle_alpha   90.00
_cell.angle_beta   90.00
_cell.angle_gamma   90.00
#
_symmetry.space_group_name_H-M   'P 1'
#
loop_
_entity.id
_entity.type
_entity.pdbx_description
1 polymer ?
#
loop_
_entity_poly.entity_id
_entity_poly.type
_entity_poly.pdbx_seq_one_letter_code
_entity_poly.pdbx_strand_id
1 'polypeptide(L)'
;MTEQILQPFTKTAGKPMVTVLLDFGFHYADFVLRPDLLSLTRLVIGEAERFPEIRRNYHRSSPQQALSGIIAYLQTLTAEGKLEVEDFELAANDLWSLMLSTPLDLYLHIPDLG
;
A
#
# COMPACT_ATOMS: atom_id res chain seq x y z
N MET A 1 -9.35 0.44 11.23
CA MET A 1 -9.29 -0.26 9.92
C MET A 1 -7.88 -0.19 9.31
N THR A 2 -7.19 0.95 9.37
CA THR A 2 -5.81 1.11 8.86
C THR A 2 -4.70 0.48 9.71
N GLU A 3 -4.91 0.26 11.01
CA GLU A 3 -3.95 -0.48 11.86
C GLU A 3 -3.68 -1.92 11.38
N GLN A 4 -4.61 -2.54 10.64
CA GLN A 4 -4.42 -3.90 10.12
C GLN A 4 -3.38 -3.94 9.00
N ILE A 5 -3.41 -2.99 8.06
CA ILE A 5 -2.50 -2.97 6.89
C ILE A 5 -1.04 -2.95 7.32
N LEU A 6 -0.73 -2.20 8.37
CA LEU A 6 0.65 -2.02 8.87
C LEU A 6 1.08 -3.12 9.84
N GLN A 7 0.20 -4.05 10.20
CA GLN A 7 0.49 -5.08 11.19
C GLN A 7 1.77 -5.88 10.90
N PRO A 8 2.12 -6.23 9.65
CA PRO A 8 3.38 -6.92 9.34
C PRO A 8 4.63 -6.13 9.76
N PHE A 9 4.61 -4.80 9.71
CA PHE A 9 5.72 -3.94 10.17
C PHE A 9 5.80 -3.79 11.69
N THR A 10 4.76 -4.17 12.44
CA THR A 10 4.76 -4.12 13.91
C THR A 10 5.32 -5.37 14.58
N LYS A 11 5.46 -6.48 13.84
CA LYS A 11 5.87 -7.80 14.35
C LYS A 11 7.04 -8.38 13.56
N THR A 12 8.16 -7.65 13.58
CA THR A 12 9.34 -7.94 12.75
C THR A 12 10.44 -8.72 13.47
N ALA A 13 10.38 -8.81 14.80
CA ALA A 13 11.43 -9.44 15.62
C ALA A 13 11.71 -10.90 15.20
N GLY A 14 12.96 -11.19 14.87
CA GLY A 14 13.42 -12.53 14.47
C GLY A 14 13.00 -12.95 13.05
N LYS A 15 12.29 -12.12 12.29
CA LYS A 15 11.92 -12.41 10.90
C LYS A 15 12.95 -11.87 9.91
N PRO A 16 13.26 -12.60 8.82
CA PRO A 16 14.01 -12.05 7.70
C PRO A 16 13.27 -10.87 7.05
N MET A 17 14.00 -9.84 6.62
CA MET A 17 13.44 -8.66 5.94
C MET A 17 12.52 -9.03 4.79
N VAL A 18 12.95 -9.95 3.91
CA VAL A 18 12.17 -10.39 2.74
C VAL A 18 10.82 -10.98 3.17
N THR A 19 10.78 -11.76 4.25
CA THR A 19 9.53 -12.30 4.78
C THR A 19 8.59 -11.20 5.26
N VAL A 20 9.10 -10.19 5.97
CA VAL A 20 8.29 -9.06 6.44
C VAL A 20 7.70 -8.27 5.26
N LEU A 21 8.50 -7.99 4.23
CA LEU A 21 8.07 -7.26 3.05
C LEU A 21 7.02 -8.04 2.24
N LEU A 22 7.18 -9.36 2.10
CA LEU A 22 6.20 -10.23 1.45
C LEU A 22 4.90 -10.34 2.25
N ASP A 23 4.99 -10.55 3.57
CA ASP A 23 3.83 -10.58 4.46
C ASP A 23 3.03 -9.27 4.34
N PHE A 24 3.71 -8.13 4.30
CA PHE A 24 3.08 -6.83 4.04
C PHE A 24 2.41 -6.76 2.66
N GLY A 25 3.11 -7.15 1.60
CA GLY A 25 2.58 -7.09 0.24
C GLY A 25 1.30 -7.89 0.06
N PHE A 26 1.26 -9.13 0.56
CA PHE A 26 0.05 -9.95 0.53
C PHE A 26 -1.07 -9.35 1.38
N HIS A 27 -0.75 -8.91 2.61
CA HIS A 27 -1.77 -8.34 3.48
C HIS A 27 -2.36 -7.04 2.91
N TYR A 28 -1.54 -6.23 2.24
CA TYR A 28 -1.99 -5.02 1.58
C TYR A 28 -2.84 -5.34 0.34
N ALA A 29 -2.43 -6.29 -0.49
CA ALA A 29 -3.20 -6.75 -1.65
C ALA A 29 -4.58 -7.28 -1.24
N ASP A 30 -4.63 -8.16 -0.23
CA ASP A 30 -5.88 -8.68 0.34
C ASP A 30 -6.81 -7.58 0.83
N PHE A 31 -6.26 -6.47 1.32
CA PHE A 31 -7.04 -5.31 1.73
C PHE A 31 -7.56 -4.54 0.52
N VAL A 32 -6.69 -4.06 -0.38
CA VAL A 32 -7.10 -3.12 -1.45
C VAL A 32 -7.88 -3.77 -2.58
N LEU A 33 -7.72 -5.07 -2.80
CA LEU A 33 -8.43 -5.81 -3.84
C LEU A 33 -9.81 -6.30 -3.38
N ARG A 34 -10.25 -5.94 -2.17
CA ARG A 34 -11.61 -6.28 -1.74
C ARG A 34 -12.66 -5.65 -2.65
N PRO A 35 -13.72 -6.38 -3.02
CA PRO A 35 -14.75 -5.87 -3.94
C PRO A 35 -15.40 -4.56 -3.50
N ASP A 36 -15.63 -4.38 -2.19
CA ASP A 36 -16.22 -3.16 -1.63
C ASP A 36 -15.28 -1.96 -1.77
N LEU A 37 -13.98 -2.16 -1.54
CA LEU A 37 -12.97 -1.11 -1.66
C LEU A 37 -12.65 -0.77 -3.12
N LEU A 38 -12.62 -1.76 -4.02
CA LEU A 38 -12.51 -1.52 -5.46
C LEU A 38 -13.71 -0.73 -5.99
N SER A 39 -14.93 -1.08 -5.57
CA SER A 39 -16.14 -0.35 -5.96
C SER A 39 -16.12 1.09 -5.48
N LEU A 40 -15.69 1.32 -4.23
CA LEU A 40 -15.50 2.66 -3.69
C LEU A 40 -14.42 3.44 -4.47
N THR A 41 -13.29 2.79 -4.80
CA THR A 41 -12.21 3.40 -5.58
C THR A 41 -12.72 3.89 -6.93
N ARG A 42 -13.46 3.03 -7.66
CA ARG A 42 -14.04 3.39 -8.97
C ARG A 42 -15.02 4.56 -8.86
N LEU A 43 -15.88 4.57 -7.84
CA LEU A 43 -16.80 5.68 -7.59
C LEU A 43 -16.04 6.99 -7.33
N VAL A 44 -15.01 6.96 -6.48
CA VAL A 44 -14.18 8.13 -6.18
C VAL A 44 -13.49 8.64 -7.44
N ILE A 45 -12.93 7.75 -8.27
CA ILE A 45 -12.28 8.12 -9.54
C ILE A 45 -13.29 8.78 -10.49
N GLY A 46 -14.49 8.20 -10.64
CA GLY A 46 -15.53 8.74 -11.53
C GLY A 46 -16.10 10.09 -11.08
N GLU A 47 -16.18 10.33 -9.78
CA GLU A 47 -16.69 11.59 -9.21
C GLU A 47 -15.59 12.63 -8.94
N ALA A 48 -14.32 12.27 -9.10
CA ALA A 48 -13.18 13.10 -8.72
C ALA A 48 -13.11 14.44 -9.46
N GLU A 49 -13.61 14.54 -10.68
CA GLU A 49 -13.66 15.79 -11.45
C GLU A 49 -14.80 16.71 -10.97
N ARG A 50 -15.88 16.13 -10.45
CA ARG A 50 -17.09 16.85 -10.04
C ARG A 50 -17.05 17.26 -8.57
N PHE A 51 -16.40 16.47 -7.71
CA PHE A 51 -16.34 16.66 -6.26
C PHE A 51 -14.90 16.49 -5.72
N PRO A 52 -14.04 17.53 -5.80
CA PRO A 52 -12.63 17.45 -5.42
C PRO A 52 -12.37 17.07 -3.96
N GLU A 53 -13.31 17.35 -3.07
CA GLU A 53 -13.27 17.03 -1.64
C GLU A 53 -13.34 15.52 -1.37
N ILE A 54 -14.05 14.76 -2.21
CA ILE A 54 -14.14 13.30 -2.12
C ILE A 54 -12.76 12.68 -2.36
N ARG A 55 -12.03 13.19 -3.36
CA ARG A 55 -10.65 12.76 -3.67
C ARG A 55 -9.71 12.98 -2.49
N ARG A 56 -9.78 14.15 -1.82
CA ARG A 56 -8.88 14.49 -0.69
C ARG A 56 -9.14 13.60 0.52
N ASN A 57 -10.40 13.31 0.81
CA ASN A 57 -10.78 12.47 1.93
C ASN A 57 -10.41 11.00 1.67
N TYR A 58 -10.57 10.54 0.43
CA TYR A 58 -10.12 9.21 0.01
C TYR A 58 -8.58 9.08 0.08
N HIS A 59 -7.82 10.02 -0.46
CA HIS A 59 -6.35 9.99 -0.40
C HIS A 59 -5.78 9.97 1.03
N ARG A 60 -6.45 10.67 1.96
CA ARG A 60 -6.05 10.71 3.38
C ARG A 60 -6.28 9.38 4.12
N SER A 61 -7.08 8.49 3.56
CA SER A 61 -7.45 7.22 4.19
C SER A 61 -6.96 6.06 3.33
N SER A 62 -6.03 5.26 3.88
CA SER A 62 -5.48 3.99 3.37
C SER A 62 -4.18 3.99 2.53
N PRO A 63 -4.08 4.45 1.27
CA PRO A 63 -2.84 4.27 0.49
C PRO A 63 -1.64 5.05 1.04
N GLN A 64 -1.85 6.32 1.40
CA GLN A 64 -0.78 7.16 1.94
C GLN A 64 -0.20 6.58 3.24
N GLN A 65 -1.04 5.96 4.06
CA GLN A 65 -0.62 5.39 5.35
C GLN A 65 0.23 4.13 5.16
N ALA A 66 -0.10 3.29 4.18
CA ALA A 66 0.71 2.15 3.81
C ALA A 66 2.08 2.61 3.27
N LEU A 67 2.14 3.69 2.48
CA LEU A 67 3.40 4.20 1.93
C LEU A 67 4.28 4.75 3.06
N SER A 68 3.70 5.53 3.97
CA SER A 68 4.38 5.99 5.19
C SER A 68 4.89 4.83 6.05
N GLY A 69 4.15 3.72 6.12
CA GLY A 69 4.57 2.51 6.84
C GLY A 69 5.79 1.84 6.21
N ILE A 70 5.83 1.73 4.88
CA ILE A 70 7.00 1.19 4.16
C ILE A 70 8.21 2.08 4.42
N ILE A 71 8.07 3.40 4.28
CA ILE A 71 9.15 4.37 4.53
C ILE A 71 9.72 4.20 5.94
N ALA A 72 8.86 4.14 6.96
CA ALA A 72 9.30 3.97 8.35
C ALA A 72 10.04 2.64 8.57
N TYR A 73 9.60 1.56 7.91
CA TYR A 73 10.27 0.26 7.98
C TYR A 73 11.66 0.29 7.30
N LEU A 74 11.76 0.88 6.11
CA LEU A 74 13.04 1.05 5.41
C LEU A 74 14.02 1.90 6.24
N GLN A 75 13.56 2.99 6.84
CA GLN A 75 14.37 3.83 7.75
C GLN A 75 14.91 3.02 8.94
N THR A 76 14.10 2.14 9.52
CA THR A 76 14.50 1.26 10.62
C THR A 76 15.61 0.31 10.16
N LEU A 77 15.46 -0.33 9.00
CA LEU A 77 16.47 -1.25 8.46
C LEU A 77 17.79 -0.54 8.15
N THR A 78 17.73 0.69 7.65
CA THR A 78 18.93 1.50 7.41
C THR A 78 19.61 1.92 8.71
N ALA A 79 18.85 2.33 9.73
CA ALA A 79 19.39 2.63 11.05
C ALA A 79 20.05 1.41 11.72
N GLU A 80 19.56 0.20 11.43
CA GLU A 80 20.13 -1.07 11.88
C GLU A 80 21.32 -1.56 11.02
N GLY A 81 21.69 -0.84 9.95
CA GLY A 81 22.77 -1.22 9.04
C GLY A 81 22.44 -2.44 8.15
N LYS A 82 21.15 -2.77 8.00
CA LYS A 82 20.68 -3.94 7.23
C LYS A 82 20.35 -3.63 5.78
N LEU A 83 20.17 -2.34 5.44
CA LEU A 83 19.79 -1.90 4.11
C LEU A 83 20.33 -0.48 3.85
N GLU A 84 20.93 -0.26 2.69
CA GLU A 84 21.30 1.07 2.22
C GLU A 84 20.18 1.62 1.33
N VAL A 85 19.68 2.80 1.68
CA VAL A 85 18.62 3.50 0.92
C VAL A 85 19.01 4.97 0.82
N GLU A 86 19.08 5.48 -0.40
CA GLU A 86 19.43 6.88 -0.69
C GLU A 86 18.18 7.79 -0.65
N ASP A 87 17.09 7.33 -1.27
CA ASP A 87 15.80 8.01 -1.28
C ASP A 87 14.71 7.05 -0.80
N PHE A 88 14.22 7.28 0.42
CA PHE A 88 13.21 6.42 1.05
C PHE A 88 11.84 6.52 0.38
N GLU A 89 11.48 7.70 -0.14
CA GLU A 89 10.19 7.88 -0.80
C GLU A 89 10.20 7.15 -2.14
N LEU A 90 11.26 7.29 -2.92
CA LEU A 90 11.41 6.58 -4.19
C LEU A 90 11.42 5.06 -3.97
N ALA A 91 12.25 4.57 -3.05
CA ALA A 91 12.34 3.13 -2.76
C ALA A 91 11.00 2.53 -2.31
N ALA A 92 10.23 3.27 -1.52
CA ALA A 92 8.91 2.83 -1.08
C ALA A 92 7.90 2.81 -2.25
N ASN A 93 7.92 3.80 -3.14
CA ASN A 93 7.07 3.84 -4.33
C ASN A 93 7.42 2.74 -5.35
N ASP A 94 8.72 2.46 -5.55
CA ASP A 94 9.18 1.39 -6.43
C ASP A 94 8.71 0.03 -5.90
N LEU A 95 8.92 -0.25 -4.60
CA LEU A 95 8.45 -1.47 -3.96
C LEU A 95 6.92 -1.61 -4.07
N TRP A 96 6.19 -0.53 -3.79
CA TRP A 96 4.74 -0.49 -3.92
C TRP A 96 4.26 -0.86 -5.31
N SER A 97 4.85 -0.24 -6.33
CA SER A 97 4.48 -0.44 -7.73
C SER A 97 4.70 -1.89 -8.15
N LEU A 98 5.79 -2.51 -7.71
CA LEU A 98 6.08 -3.93 -7.97
C LEU A 98 5.05 -4.87 -7.32
N MET A 99 4.45 -4.51 -6.18
CA MET A 99 3.47 -5.36 -5.50
C MET A 99 2.09 -5.38 -6.19
N LEU A 100 1.65 -4.25 -6.72
CA LEU A 100 0.24 -4.08 -7.13
C LEU A 100 0.00 -3.70 -8.58
N SER A 101 1.02 -3.28 -9.33
CA SER A 101 0.85 -2.71 -10.68
C SER A 101 -0.03 -3.54 -11.60
N THR A 102 0.17 -4.87 -11.65
CA THR A 102 -0.62 -5.75 -12.53
C THR A 102 -2.02 -6.06 -11.98
N PRO A 103 -2.20 -6.58 -10.75
CA PRO A 103 -3.54 -6.93 -10.27
C PRO A 103 -4.43 -5.70 -10.11
N LEU A 104 -3.94 -4.61 -9.52
CA LEU A 104 -4.76 -3.43 -9.25
C LEU A 104 -5.28 -2.78 -10.54
N ASP A 105 -4.45 -2.67 -11.57
CA ASP A 105 -4.84 -2.18 -12.90
C ASP A 105 -5.99 -3.01 -13.48
N LEU A 106 -5.81 -4.34 -13.54
CA LEU A 106 -6.82 -5.26 -14.07
C LEU A 106 -8.14 -5.18 -13.30
N TYR A 107 -8.09 -5.22 -11.97
CA TYR A 107 -9.31 -5.17 -11.16
C TYR A 107 -10.01 -3.82 -11.26
N LEU A 108 -9.31 -2.69 -11.36
CA LEU A 108 -9.97 -1.39 -11.51
C LEU A 108 -10.70 -1.27 -12.86
N HIS A 109 -10.15 -1.85 -13.92
CA HIS A 109 -10.69 -1.74 -15.28
C HIS A 109 -11.68 -2.84 -15.69
N ILE A 110 -11.64 -4.02 -15.06
CA ILE A 110 -12.48 -5.17 -15.38
C ILE A 110 -13.30 -5.57 -14.14
N PRO A 111 -14.60 -5.25 -14.08
CA PRO A 111 -15.43 -5.45 -12.89
C PRO A 111 -15.63 -6.91 -12.46
N ASP A 112 -15.56 -7.86 -13.40
CA ASP A 112 -15.96 -9.27 -13.20
C ASP A 112 -14.77 -10.23 -12.98
N LEU A 113 -13.59 -9.70 -12.65
CA LEU A 113 -12.35 -10.49 -12.56
C LEU A 113 -12.13 -11.16 -11.18
N GLY A 114 -13.06 -11.02 -10.23
CA GLY A 114 -12.93 -11.50 -8.85
C GLY A 114 -14.19 -12.13 -8.27
#